data_AF-A0A838RKT6-F1
#
_entry.id   AF-A0A838RKT6-F1
#
_cell.length_a   1.000
_cell.length_b   1.000
_cell.length_c   1.000
_cell.angle_alpha   90.00
_cell.angle_beta   90.00
_cell.angle_gamma   90.00
#
_symmetry.space_group_name_H-M   'P 1'
#
loop_
_entity.id
_entity.type
_entity.pdbx_description
1 polymer ?
#
loop_
_entity_poly.entity_id
_entity_poly.type
_entity_poly.pdbx_seq_one_letter_code
_entity_poly.pdbx_strand_id
1 'polypeptide(L)'
;MINQSLGYILLVLLLVGCAPSPPPVALPSTPFAPVPSPTRQATAALTRSATAAPTRLASATTRASATATALPSTTASPEGVETRPDTPTRTETPLPSPTQRPPSLTATSLAPTATAPPPTAVALVTEGVACARPPEDYRRVMVGRHTVSMRTLAMLDNAQALYGGRGSTRLLIQGSYAPGLDASFGTHDGGGAVDVWAVDPRDTSQLLDDIPQLVHALRQSGFAAWYRPANMLYEGMYPHIHAIALGDAELSAGARSQIEGPEGYLAGRNGLPQSDYTGPDPHGGPLLCPWITELGYGAPAVTSQPTSTSAPPTPPTTLSLACAPPPDDYRRITVEGHTLTQRTYTMLQTAQAIYGGPGNLLWVTQGSYTPSEPGSFGTHDGGGAVDISIRHPVSWEFLYNDTEQMVRALRLAGFAAWYRAPGDLGPDSAPHLHAIAIGDGELSEAATAQLTGEQGYFRGRNGLPQPEYAREDRHGGPILCPWMEALGYQDLRN
;
A
#
# COMPACT_ATOMS: atom_id res chain seq x y z
N MET A 1 -4.86 -8.26 69.92
CA MET A 1 -4.01 -7.10 69.59
C MET A 1 -4.59 -6.50 68.31
N ILE A 2 -5.44 -5.46 68.40
CA ILE A 2 -5.13 -4.03 68.19
C ILE A 2 -4.71 -3.79 66.72
N ASN A 3 -5.24 -2.91 65.86
CA ASN A 3 -6.18 -1.76 65.87
C ASN A 3 -6.62 -1.54 64.38
N GLN A 4 -7.87 -1.18 64.05
CA GLN A 4 -8.41 0.20 63.84
C GLN A 4 -7.61 1.11 62.88
N SER A 5 -8.23 1.50 61.74
CA SER A 5 -8.07 2.75 60.95
C SER A 5 -9.13 2.69 59.82
N LEU A 6 -10.31 3.38 59.81
CA LEU A 6 -10.61 4.83 59.80
C LEU A 6 -9.65 5.58 58.86
N GLY A 7 -10.06 6.24 57.77
CA GLY A 7 -11.30 6.98 57.48
C GLY A 7 -10.90 8.43 57.16
N TYR A 8 -11.55 9.06 56.16
CA TYR A 8 -11.41 10.43 55.63
C TYR A 8 -10.52 10.64 54.38
N ILE A 9 -11.18 10.71 53.21
CA ILE A 9 -10.72 11.53 52.08
C ILE A 9 -11.62 12.76 52.01
N LEU A 10 -11.00 13.91 52.16
CA LEU A 10 -11.57 15.25 52.09
C LEU A 10 -11.85 15.62 50.63
N LEU A 11 -13.12 15.75 50.26
CA LEU A 11 -13.55 16.26 48.95
C LEU A 11 -13.50 17.79 48.97
N VAL A 12 -12.47 18.38 48.36
CA VAL A 12 -12.38 19.83 48.11
C VAL A 12 -13.11 20.12 46.79
N LEU A 13 -14.32 20.68 46.89
CA LEU A 13 -15.00 21.31 45.75
C LEU A 13 -14.29 22.63 45.39
N LEU A 14 -13.56 22.62 44.28
CA LEU A 14 -13.13 23.84 43.59
C LEU A 14 -14.28 24.32 42.68
N LEU A 15 -15.05 25.28 43.19
CA LEU A 15 -15.95 26.11 42.36
C LEU A 15 -15.11 27.08 41.54
N VAL A 16 -14.79 26.71 40.30
CA VAL A 16 -14.28 27.64 39.29
C VAL A 16 -15.48 28.39 38.70
N GLY A 17 -15.66 29.64 39.13
CA GLY A 17 -16.66 30.54 38.56
C GLY A 17 -16.33 30.86 37.10
N CYS A 18 -17.27 30.55 36.21
CA CYS A 18 -17.26 31.03 34.83
C CYS A 18 -17.60 32.53 34.82
N ALA A 19 -16.63 33.37 34.46
CA ALA A 19 -16.89 34.75 34.06
C ALA A 19 -17.39 34.78 32.60
N PRO A 20 -18.40 35.58 32.25
CA PRO A 20 -18.87 35.70 30.88
C PRO A 20 -17.84 36.41 30.00
N SER A 21 -17.59 35.85 28.81
CA SER A 21 -16.72 36.44 27.79
C SER A 21 -17.27 37.80 27.32
N PRO A 22 -16.40 38.80 27.07
CA PRO A 22 -16.84 40.06 26.49
C PRO A 22 -17.28 39.85 25.02
N PRO A 23 -18.25 40.65 24.52
CA PRO A 23 -18.69 40.57 23.13
C PRO A 23 -17.57 41.00 22.17
N PRO A 24 -17.57 40.48 20.93
CA PRO A 24 -16.55 40.80 19.94
C PRO A 24 -16.62 42.28 19.54
N VAL A 25 -15.48 42.95 19.58
CA VAL A 25 -15.29 44.31 19.06
C VAL A 25 -15.26 44.22 17.53
N ALA A 26 -16.23 44.86 16.87
CA ALA A 26 -16.25 45.00 15.42
C ALA A 26 -15.10 45.91 14.95
N LEU A 27 -14.23 45.38 14.09
CA LEU A 27 -13.20 46.17 13.40
C LEU A 27 -13.84 46.97 12.25
N PRO A 28 -13.44 48.24 12.03
CA PRO A 28 -13.95 49.03 10.93
C PRO A 28 -13.42 48.50 9.59
N SER A 29 -14.34 48.24 8.67
CA SER A 29 -14.07 47.92 7.27
C SER A 29 -13.66 49.18 6.52
N THR A 30 -12.38 49.27 6.15
CA THR A 30 -11.88 50.26 5.19
C THR A 30 -12.05 49.72 3.76
N PRO A 31 -12.60 50.51 2.81
CA PRO A 31 -12.70 50.09 1.42
C PRO A 31 -11.32 50.15 0.74
N PHE A 32 -10.88 49.02 0.18
CA PHE A 32 -9.72 48.96 -0.70
C PHE A 32 -10.02 49.69 -2.01
N ALA A 33 -9.18 50.68 -2.35
CA ALA A 33 -9.16 51.32 -3.66
C ALA A 33 -8.52 50.37 -4.71
N PRO A 34 -8.99 50.38 -5.97
CA PRO A 34 -8.46 49.51 -7.01
C PRO A 34 -7.06 49.96 -7.47
N VAL A 35 -6.14 48.99 -7.52
CA VAL A 35 -4.79 49.15 -8.09
C VAL A 35 -4.89 49.14 -9.63
N PRO A 36 -4.36 50.13 -10.35
CA PRO A 36 -4.36 50.12 -11.82
C PRO A 36 -3.29 49.16 -12.37
N SER A 37 -3.66 48.44 -13.43
CA SER A 37 -2.81 47.52 -14.20
C SER A 37 -1.66 48.25 -14.92
N PRO A 38 -0.45 47.68 -14.99
CA PRO A 38 0.63 48.29 -15.75
C PRO A 38 0.53 47.99 -17.25
N THR A 39 0.42 49.06 -18.02
CA THR A 39 0.49 49.10 -19.48
C THR A 39 1.89 48.73 -19.97
N ARG A 40 1.97 47.82 -20.96
CA ARG A 40 3.18 47.52 -21.75
C ARG A 40 3.68 48.80 -22.45
N GLN A 41 4.95 49.13 -22.25
CA GLN A 41 5.72 49.90 -23.23
C GLN A 41 7.04 49.22 -23.53
N ALA A 42 7.25 48.95 -24.82
CA ALA A 42 8.50 48.55 -25.40
C ALA A 42 9.36 49.80 -25.68
N THR A 43 10.66 49.70 -25.40
CA THR A 43 11.67 50.54 -26.06
C THR A 43 12.97 49.77 -26.19
N ALA A 44 13.57 49.92 -27.36
CA ALA A 44 14.74 49.22 -27.85
C ALA A 44 16.07 49.84 -27.39
N ALA A 45 17.10 48.98 -27.44
CA ALA A 45 18.50 49.24 -27.76
C ALA A 45 19.30 50.28 -26.95
N LEU A 46 20.34 49.79 -26.25
CA LEU A 46 21.67 50.40 -26.36
C LEU A 46 22.78 49.36 -26.15
N THR A 47 23.64 49.25 -27.15
CA THR A 47 24.90 48.51 -27.22
C THR A 47 25.99 49.26 -26.43
N ARG A 48 26.82 48.55 -25.65
CA ARG A 48 28.30 48.68 -25.67
C ARG A 48 28.99 47.75 -24.66
N SER A 49 30.13 47.26 -25.12
CA SER A 49 31.09 46.31 -24.56
C SER A 49 31.80 46.78 -23.29
N ALA A 50 32.22 45.83 -22.45
CA ALA A 50 33.53 45.90 -21.79
C ALA A 50 34.03 44.50 -21.37
N THR A 51 35.19 44.17 -21.92
CA THR A 51 36.08 43.04 -21.65
C THR A 51 36.71 43.17 -20.25
N ALA A 52 36.72 42.11 -19.44
CA ALA A 52 37.77 41.87 -18.43
C ALA A 52 37.67 40.46 -17.81
N ALA A 53 38.70 39.65 -18.04
CA ALA A 53 39.17 38.54 -17.20
C ALA A 53 40.69 38.42 -17.46
N PRO A 54 41.52 37.73 -16.64
CA PRO A 54 41.23 37.05 -15.38
C PRO A 54 42.20 37.42 -14.24
N THR A 55 41.93 36.99 -13.02
CA THR A 55 42.99 36.82 -12.00
C THR A 55 42.83 35.48 -11.32
N ARG A 56 43.88 34.66 -11.45
CA ARG A 56 44.09 33.38 -10.77
C ARG A 56 44.29 33.63 -9.28
N LEU A 57 43.68 32.79 -8.44
CA LEU A 57 44.31 32.37 -7.19
C LEU A 57 44.16 30.85 -7.04
N ALA A 58 45.30 30.21 -6.90
CA ALA A 58 45.45 28.81 -6.54
C ALA A 58 45.34 28.65 -5.02
N SER A 59 44.70 27.57 -4.56
CA SER A 59 44.89 26.95 -3.24
C SER A 59 44.38 25.51 -3.38
N ALA A 60 45.29 24.56 -3.57
CA ALA A 60 45.98 23.82 -2.50
C ALA A 60 45.12 22.63 -2.01
N THR A 61 45.40 21.49 -2.64
CA THR A 61 44.96 20.14 -2.33
C THR A 61 45.42 19.71 -0.94
N THR A 62 44.49 19.29 -0.08
CA THR A 62 44.81 18.47 1.10
C THR A 62 44.08 17.13 1.00
N ARG A 63 44.90 16.08 0.92
CA ARG A 63 44.57 14.67 0.81
C ARG A 63 44.47 14.12 2.23
N ALA A 64 43.28 13.68 2.65
CA ALA A 64 43.11 12.93 3.90
C ALA A 64 43.23 11.44 3.59
N SER A 65 44.36 10.84 4.00
CA SER A 65 44.56 9.39 3.98
C SER A 65 43.90 8.76 5.20
N ALA A 66 43.14 7.70 4.96
CA ALA A 66 42.58 6.82 5.97
C ALA A 66 43.70 5.96 6.62
N THR A 67 43.75 5.97 7.95
CA THR A 67 44.58 5.05 8.75
C THR A 67 43.65 3.97 9.29
N ALA A 68 43.67 2.78 8.68
CA ALA A 68 43.02 1.59 9.21
C ALA A 68 43.98 0.88 10.18
N THR A 69 43.63 0.89 11.46
CA THR A 69 44.35 0.20 12.52
C THR A 69 44.02 -1.30 12.47
N ALA A 70 45.02 -2.13 12.22
CA ALA A 70 44.94 -3.58 12.31
C ALA A 70 44.95 -4.02 13.79
N LEU A 71 43.96 -4.83 14.18
CA LEU A 71 43.94 -5.57 15.44
C LEU A 71 44.68 -6.92 15.27
N PRO A 72 45.52 -7.34 16.22
CA PRO A 72 46.19 -8.63 16.16
C PRO A 72 45.30 -9.77 16.69
N SER A 73 45.35 -10.89 15.96
CA SER A 73 44.85 -12.20 16.38
C SER A 73 45.71 -12.77 17.50
N THR A 74 45.08 -13.22 18.59
CA THR A 74 45.72 -14.04 19.62
C THR A 74 44.94 -15.34 19.83
N THR A 75 45.60 -16.44 19.49
CA THR A 75 45.28 -17.82 19.83
C THR A 75 45.72 -18.10 21.26
N ALA A 76 44.85 -18.61 22.12
CA ALA A 76 45.22 -19.47 23.26
C ALA A 76 43.99 -20.15 23.87
N SER A 77 43.99 -21.49 23.80
CA SER A 77 43.26 -22.40 24.70
C SER A 77 43.95 -22.39 26.08
N PRO A 78 43.26 -22.67 27.20
CA PRO A 78 43.20 -24.06 27.66
C PRO A 78 41.93 -24.49 28.43
N GLU A 79 41.74 -25.82 28.42
CA GLU A 79 41.21 -26.74 29.44
C GLU A 79 40.36 -26.22 30.61
N GLY A 80 39.18 -26.85 30.80
CA GLY A 80 38.44 -26.77 32.05
C GLY A 80 37.11 -27.53 32.05
N VAL A 81 37.19 -28.83 32.34
CA VAL A 81 36.24 -29.66 33.12
C VAL A 81 34.75 -29.32 33.03
N GLU A 82 33.98 -30.16 32.34
CA GLU A 82 32.51 -30.18 32.49
C GLU A 82 32.00 -31.58 32.88
N THR A 83 31.28 -31.57 33.99
CA THR A 83 30.68 -32.71 34.67
C THR A 83 29.41 -33.19 33.96
N ARG A 84 29.36 -34.50 33.75
CA ARG A 84 28.26 -35.32 33.26
C ARG A 84 27.01 -35.21 34.15
N PRO A 85 25.80 -35.22 33.56
CA PRO A 85 24.68 -35.92 34.18
C PRO A 85 24.03 -36.94 33.22
N ASP A 86 23.40 -37.92 33.85
CA ASP A 86 22.98 -39.20 33.30
C ASP A 86 21.87 -39.13 32.25
N THR A 87 22.01 -39.96 31.22
CA THR A 87 20.96 -40.28 30.25
C THR A 87 20.22 -41.54 30.68
N PRO A 88 18.87 -41.54 30.79
CA PRO A 88 18.12 -42.75 31.08
C PRO A 88 17.96 -43.61 29.83
N THR A 89 18.25 -44.91 30.00
CA THR A 89 18.08 -45.99 29.03
C THR A 89 16.63 -46.11 28.57
N ARG A 90 16.37 -45.91 27.27
CA ARG A 90 15.08 -46.22 26.62
C ARG A 90 15.15 -47.62 26.02
N THR A 91 14.25 -48.49 26.48
CA THR A 91 14.01 -49.84 25.96
C THR A 91 13.51 -49.77 24.52
N GLU A 92 14.26 -50.35 23.58
CA GLU A 92 13.82 -50.55 22.19
C GLU A 92 12.85 -51.75 22.09
N THR A 93 11.72 -51.51 21.43
CA THR A 93 10.78 -52.54 20.95
C THR A 93 11.10 -52.80 19.47
N PRO A 94 11.15 -54.05 18.99
CA PRO A 94 11.56 -54.34 17.62
C PRO A 94 10.47 -53.99 16.60
N LEU A 95 10.86 -53.29 15.52
CA LEU A 95 10.02 -53.06 14.34
C LEU A 95 9.92 -54.32 13.45
N PRO A 96 8.77 -54.57 12.79
CA PRO A 96 8.61 -55.64 11.82
C PRO A 96 9.21 -55.30 10.44
N SER A 97 9.60 -56.34 9.72
CA SER A 97 10.27 -56.31 8.40
C SER A 97 9.44 -55.64 7.29
N PRO A 98 10.08 -54.96 6.32
CA PRO A 98 9.36 -54.36 5.19
C PRO A 98 9.10 -55.40 4.09
N THR A 99 7.82 -55.53 3.73
CA THR A 99 7.34 -56.33 2.60
C THR A 99 7.10 -55.43 1.39
N GLN A 100 7.61 -55.89 0.25
CA GLN A 100 7.20 -55.61 -1.14
C GLN A 100 7.25 -54.17 -1.69
N ARG A 101 8.09 -54.06 -2.71
CA ARG A 101 8.29 -52.95 -3.65
C ARG A 101 7.17 -52.93 -4.71
N PRO A 102 6.50 -51.78 -4.95
CA PRO A 102 5.68 -51.58 -6.15
C PRO A 102 6.54 -51.01 -7.31
N PRO A 103 6.06 -51.13 -8.58
CA PRO A 103 6.87 -50.89 -9.77
C PRO A 103 7.11 -49.38 -10.03
N SER A 104 8.31 -49.08 -10.56
CA SER A 104 8.70 -47.76 -11.06
C SER A 104 7.79 -47.28 -12.18
N LEU A 105 7.18 -46.11 -11.99
CA LEU A 105 6.65 -45.30 -13.09
C LEU A 105 7.72 -44.29 -13.51
N THR A 106 8.07 -44.35 -14.79
CA THR A 106 8.97 -43.43 -15.47
C THR A 106 8.27 -42.07 -15.63
N ALA A 107 8.77 -41.03 -14.96
CA ALA A 107 8.27 -39.67 -15.14
C ALA A 107 9.03 -38.98 -16.28
N THR A 108 8.31 -38.67 -17.37
CA THR A 108 8.79 -37.78 -18.42
C THR A 108 8.79 -36.35 -17.89
N SER A 109 9.99 -35.77 -17.79
CA SER A 109 10.21 -34.36 -17.48
C SER A 109 9.72 -33.47 -18.62
N LEU A 110 8.73 -32.63 -18.33
CA LEU A 110 8.42 -31.43 -19.10
C LEU A 110 8.59 -30.23 -18.17
N ALA A 111 9.62 -29.44 -18.43
CA ALA A 111 9.85 -28.17 -17.76
C ALA A 111 8.81 -27.14 -18.23
N PRO A 112 8.09 -26.44 -17.33
CA PRO A 112 7.29 -25.30 -17.73
C PRO A 112 8.17 -24.04 -17.73
N THR A 113 8.26 -23.40 -18.89
CA THR A 113 8.75 -22.02 -19.02
C THR A 113 7.75 -21.10 -18.36
N ALA A 114 8.09 -20.57 -17.18
CA ALA A 114 7.31 -19.56 -16.48
C ALA A 114 7.23 -18.30 -17.34
N THR A 115 6.03 -18.00 -17.84
CA THR A 115 5.74 -16.76 -18.56
C THR A 115 5.26 -15.74 -17.55
N ALA A 116 5.90 -14.57 -17.50
CA ALA A 116 5.52 -13.47 -16.62
C ALA A 116 4.04 -13.06 -16.83
N PRO A 117 3.35 -12.57 -15.78
CA PRO A 117 1.97 -12.15 -15.90
C PRO A 117 1.82 -10.98 -16.90
N PRO A 118 0.66 -10.87 -17.58
CA PRO A 118 0.41 -9.77 -18.51
C PRO A 118 0.39 -8.42 -17.75
N PRO A 119 0.92 -7.35 -18.36
CA PRO A 119 0.94 -6.02 -17.74
C PRO A 119 -0.49 -5.53 -17.48
N THR A 120 -0.71 -4.91 -16.31
CA THR A 120 -1.93 -4.17 -15.98
C THR A 120 -2.22 -3.14 -17.06
N ALA A 121 -3.46 -3.09 -17.54
CA ALA A 121 -3.87 -2.17 -18.59
C ALA A 121 -3.59 -0.71 -18.17
N VAL A 122 -2.77 -0.03 -18.96
CA VAL A 122 -2.45 1.39 -18.77
C VAL A 122 -3.65 2.22 -19.23
N ALA A 123 -4.18 3.07 -18.35
CA ALA A 123 -5.21 4.04 -18.73
C ALA A 123 -4.57 5.20 -19.51
N LEU A 124 -4.97 5.38 -20.77
CA LEU A 124 -4.66 6.56 -21.57
C LEU A 124 -5.69 7.66 -21.33
N VAL A 125 -5.23 8.89 -21.13
CA VAL A 125 -6.07 10.09 -20.96
C VAL A 125 -5.93 10.99 -22.20
N THR A 126 -7.04 11.49 -22.74
CA THR A 126 -7.06 12.39 -23.91
C THR A 126 -6.51 13.78 -23.57
N GLU A 127 -5.87 14.46 -24.54
CA GLU A 127 -5.24 15.77 -24.33
C GLU A 127 -6.23 16.86 -23.88
N GLY A 128 -5.95 17.45 -22.71
CA GLY A 128 -6.63 18.61 -22.12
C GLY A 128 -5.66 19.37 -21.20
N VAL A 129 -6.15 20.15 -20.23
CA VAL A 129 -5.27 20.68 -19.14
C VAL A 129 -4.61 19.51 -18.39
N ALA A 130 -5.35 18.42 -18.19
CA ALA A 130 -4.79 17.13 -17.80
C ALA A 130 -3.92 16.59 -18.95
N CYS A 131 -2.76 16.06 -18.61
CA CYS A 131 -1.79 15.51 -19.55
C CYS A 131 -1.09 16.51 -20.48
N ALA A 132 -1.05 17.81 -20.14
CA ALA A 132 -0.20 18.77 -20.82
C ALA A 132 1.29 18.33 -20.75
N ARG A 133 1.96 18.28 -21.91
CA ARG A 133 3.40 18.01 -22.01
C ARG A 133 4.19 19.16 -21.37
N PRO A 134 5.08 18.90 -20.40
CA PRO A 134 5.86 19.96 -19.78
C PRO A 134 6.92 20.52 -20.74
N PRO A 135 7.36 21.78 -20.54
CA PRO A 135 8.43 22.37 -21.34
C PRO A 135 9.77 21.67 -21.09
N GLU A 136 10.62 21.58 -22.13
CA GLU A 136 12.01 21.10 -22.03
C GLU A 136 12.95 22.21 -21.50
N ASP A 137 12.60 22.81 -20.35
CA ASP A 137 13.37 23.87 -19.69
C ASP A 137 13.96 23.37 -18.37
N TYR A 138 15.28 23.12 -18.37
CA TYR A 138 16.01 22.57 -17.22
C TYR A 138 16.71 23.65 -16.37
N ARG A 139 16.40 24.94 -16.58
CA ARG A 139 16.93 25.98 -15.70
C ARG A 139 16.49 25.72 -14.26
N ARG A 140 17.44 25.83 -13.33
CA ARG A 140 17.19 25.63 -11.90
C ARG A 140 16.51 26.86 -11.31
N VAL A 141 15.50 26.62 -10.48
CA VAL A 141 14.77 27.64 -9.73
C VAL A 141 14.54 27.19 -8.30
N MET A 142 14.30 28.15 -7.41
CA MET A 142 13.97 27.90 -6.01
C MET A 142 12.46 27.89 -5.82
N VAL A 143 11.95 26.83 -5.19
CA VAL A 143 10.58 26.74 -4.66
C VAL A 143 10.70 26.67 -3.14
N GLY A 144 10.40 27.77 -2.47
CA GLY A 144 10.77 27.94 -1.07
C GLY A 144 12.30 27.86 -0.91
N ARG A 145 12.76 26.87 -0.13
CA ARG A 145 14.19 26.60 0.11
C ARG A 145 14.75 25.45 -0.75
N HIS A 146 13.95 24.90 -1.65
CA HIS A 146 14.28 23.70 -2.42
C HIS A 146 14.54 24.04 -3.88
N THR A 147 15.56 23.41 -4.47
CA THR A 147 15.87 23.57 -5.89
C THR A 147 15.02 22.61 -6.71
N VAL A 148 14.48 23.06 -7.83
CA VAL A 148 13.83 22.23 -8.87
C VAL A 148 14.18 22.77 -10.26
N SER A 149 13.89 22.02 -11.33
CA SER A 149 13.97 22.54 -12.69
C SER A 149 12.70 23.34 -13.05
N MET A 150 12.79 24.22 -14.06
CA MET A 150 11.60 24.90 -14.61
C MET A 150 10.58 23.91 -15.17
N ARG A 151 11.03 22.78 -15.75
CA ARG A 151 10.19 21.65 -16.16
C ARG A 151 9.40 21.08 -14.98
N THR A 152 10.08 20.70 -13.90
CA THR A 152 9.44 20.17 -12.69
C THR A 152 8.46 21.19 -12.09
N LEU A 153 8.84 22.47 -12.02
CA LEU A 153 7.94 23.52 -11.55
C LEU A 153 6.68 23.63 -12.43
N ALA A 154 6.82 23.60 -13.75
CA ALA A 154 5.66 23.63 -14.66
C ALA A 154 4.72 22.43 -14.45
N MET A 155 5.26 21.24 -14.16
CA MET A 155 4.46 20.06 -13.82
C MET A 155 3.75 20.22 -12.47
N LEU A 156 4.43 20.78 -11.45
CA LEU A 156 3.81 21.08 -10.14
C LEU A 156 2.69 22.11 -10.28
N ASP A 157 2.85 23.11 -11.14
CA ASP A 157 1.86 24.13 -11.42
C ASP A 157 0.63 23.54 -12.12
N ASN A 158 0.84 22.66 -13.09
CA ASN A 158 -0.25 21.92 -13.72
C ASN A 158 -0.98 21.06 -12.69
N ALA A 159 -0.24 20.35 -11.83
CA ALA A 159 -0.83 19.52 -10.77
C ALA A 159 -1.66 20.37 -9.80
N GLN A 160 -1.19 21.58 -9.45
CA GLN A 160 -1.96 22.49 -8.61
C GLN A 160 -3.27 22.92 -9.28
N ALA A 161 -3.21 23.24 -10.58
CA ALA A 161 -4.37 23.65 -11.35
C ALA A 161 -5.42 22.51 -11.47
N LEU A 162 -4.96 21.25 -11.58
CA LEU A 162 -5.83 20.07 -11.62
C LEU A 162 -6.41 19.71 -10.26
N TYR A 163 -5.63 19.83 -9.19
CA TYR A 163 -6.03 19.44 -7.85
C TYR A 163 -7.12 20.36 -7.28
N GLY A 164 -6.95 21.68 -7.36
CA GLY A 164 -7.97 22.66 -6.92
C GLY A 164 -8.37 22.62 -5.43
N GLY A 165 -7.73 21.78 -4.61
CA GLY A 165 -8.03 21.62 -3.19
C GLY A 165 -7.27 22.59 -2.28
N ARG A 166 -7.25 22.28 -0.97
CA ARG A 166 -6.72 23.18 0.07
C ARG A 166 -5.19 23.16 0.16
N GLY A 167 -4.55 22.07 -0.25
CA GLY A 167 -3.10 21.90 -0.22
C GLY A 167 -2.35 22.66 -1.31
N SER A 168 -1.03 22.53 -1.29
CA SER A 168 -0.15 23.12 -2.28
C SER A 168 0.89 22.12 -2.77
N THR A 169 0.95 21.90 -4.08
CA THR A 169 1.99 21.08 -4.73
C THR A 169 3.38 21.70 -4.64
N ARG A 170 3.46 22.98 -4.26
CA ARG A 170 4.72 23.72 -4.09
C ARG A 170 5.25 23.72 -2.65
N LEU A 171 4.55 23.12 -1.69
CA LEU A 171 5.07 22.91 -0.34
C LEU A 171 6.02 21.71 -0.34
N LEU A 172 7.30 21.96 -0.61
CA LEU A 172 8.29 20.90 -0.71
C LEU A 172 8.96 20.65 0.65
N ILE A 173 9.10 19.37 1.01
CA ILE A 173 9.98 18.90 2.09
C ILE A 173 11.38 18.66 1.55
N GLN A 174 11.45 18.19 0.31
CA GLN A 174 12.69 17.96 -0.44
C GLN A 174 12.46 18.28 -1.92
N GLY A 175 13.46 18.89 -2.54
CA GLY A 175 13.46 19.21 -3.98
C GLY A 175 14.40 18.30 -4.76
N SER A 176 14.61 18.67 -6.01
CA SER A 176 15.60 18.04 -6.89
C SER A 176 17.02 18.52 -6.56
N TYR A 177 18.03 17.83 -7.08
CA TYR A 177 19.47 18.14 -6.90
C TYR A 177 19.89 18.28 -5.42
N ALA A 178 19.30 17.48 -4.55
CA ALA A 178 19.55 17.45 -3.12
C ALA A 178 20.26 16.14 -2.73
N PRO A 179 21.57 16.01 -3.01
CA PRO A 179 22.31 14.81 -2.67
C PRO A 179 22.50 14.68 -1.15
N GLY A 180 22.64 13.44 -0.67
CA GLY A 180 23.20 13.18 0.66
C GLY A 180 22.20 12.90 1.77
N LEU A 181 21.01 12.40 1.46
CA LEU A 181 20.15 11.74 2.44
C LEU A 181 20.07 10.25 2.08
N ASP A 182 20.78 9.40 2.82
CA ASP A 182 20.81 7.94 2.60
C ASP A 182 19.40 7.35 2.51
N ALA A 183 18.45 7.92 3.28
CA ALA A 183 17.05 7.52 3.30
C ALA A 183 16.28 7.75 1.99
N SER A 184 16.81 8.56 1.07
CA SER A 184 16.19 8.84 -0.24
C SER A 184 16.65 7.89 -1.34
N PHE A 185 17.60 6.98 -1.06
CA PHE A 185 18.17 6.06 -2.06
C PHE A 185 18.73 6.78 -3.31
N GLY A 186 19.19 8.03 -3.16
CA GLY A 186 19.72 8.86 -4.24
C GLY A 186 18.68 9.34 -5.26
N THR A 187 17.38 9.18 -5.00
CA THR A 187 16.31 9.64 -5.92
C THR A 187 16.37 11.15 -6.19
N HIS A 188 16.79 11.95 -5.21
CA HIS A 188 16.85 13.41 -5.33
C HIS A 188 18.19 13.95 -5.80
N ASP A 189 19.16 13.10 -6.15
CA ASP A 189 20.50 13.55 -6.57
C ASP A 189 20.48 14.32 -7.91
N GLY A 190 19.43 14.12 -8.71
CA GLY A 190 19.22 14.73 -10.03
C GLY A 190 17.97 15.60 -10.10
N GLY A 191 17.56 15.95 -11.32
CA GLY A 191 16.30 16.63 -11.62
C GLY A 191 15.06 15.76 -11.40
N GLY A 192 13.87 16.36 -11.47
CA GLY A 192 12.61 15.63 -11.60
C GLY A 192 11.99 15.05 -10.33
N ALA A 193 12.76 14.77 -9.27
CA ALA A 193 12.23 14.23 -8.01
C ALA A 193 11.91 15.33 -6.97
N VAL A 194 10.77 15.20 -6.30
CA VAL A 194 10.29 16.11 -5.24
C VAL A 194 9.47 15.36 -4.18
N ASP A 195 9.56 15.83 -2.94
CA ASP A 195 8.69 15.40 -1.84
C ASP A 195 7.75 16.55 -1.48
N VAL A 196 6.46 16.35 -1.74
CA VAL A 196 5.40 17.33 -1.50
C VAL A 196 4.76 17.08 -0.14
N TRP A 197 4.68 18.11 0.69
CA TRP A 197 4.02 18.05 1.98
C TRP A 197 2.50 18.08 1.82
N ALA A 198 1.81 17.02 2.24
CA ALA A 198 0.35 16.92 2.18
C ALA A 198 -0.32 17.60 3.40
N VAL A 199 -0.13 18.91 3.54
CA VAL A 199 -0.73 19.72 4.63
C VAL A 199 -1.44 20.96 4.11
N ASP A 200 -2.38 21.47 4.90
CA ASP A 200 -3.03 22.77 4.65
C ASP A 200 -2.01 23.89 4.95
N PRO A 201 -1.68 24.77 3.98
CA PRO A 201 -0.74 25.87 4.19
C PRO A 201 -1.17 26.86 5.28
N ARG A 202 -2.45 26.86 5.67
CA ARG A 202 -3.01 27.85 6.60
C ARG A 202 -2.80 27.47 8.06
N ASP A 203 -2.90 26.18 8.37
CA ASP A 203 -2.85 25.68 9.75
C ASP A 203 -1.97 24.43 9.93
N THR A 204 -1.30 23.96 8.87
CA THR A 204 -0.41 22.80 8.85
C THR A 204 -1.07 21.47 9.20
N SER A 205 -2.41 21.41 9.22
CA SER A 205 -3.15 20.16 9.39
C SER A 205 -2.88 19.22 8.22
N GLN A 206 -2.78 17.91 8.49
CA GLN A 206 -2.60 16.91 7.44
C GLN A 206 -3.86 16.82 6.57
N LEU A 207 -3.66 16.78 5.26
CA LEU A 207 -4.72 16.71 4.27
C LEU A 207 -4.98 15.26 3.85
N LEU A 208 -5.21 14.37 4.82
CA LEU A 208 -5.32 12.92 4.56
C LEU A 208 -6.41 12.60 3.53
N ASP A 209 -7.55 13.29 3.59
CA ASP A 209 -8.68 13.09 2.66
C ASP A 209 -8.38 13.57 1.24
N ASP A 210 -7.49 14.55 1.09
CA ASP A 210 -7.16 15.15 -0.20
C ASP A 210 -6.03 14.38 -0.92
N ILE A 211 -5.28 13.50 -0.21
CA ILE A 211 -4.14 12.75 -0.77
C ILE A 211 -4.46 12.05 -2.09
N PRO A 212 -5.58 11.32 -2.26
CA PRO A 212 -5.86 10.59 -3.50
C PRO A 212 -6.02 11.54 -4.69
N GLN A 213 -6.68 12.68 -4.47
CA GLN A 213 -6.87 13.70 -5.48
C GLN A 213 -5.54 14.40 -5.82
N LEU A 214 -4.70 14.67 -4.82
CA LEU A 214 -3.39 15.29 -4.99
C LEU A 214 -2.42 14.36 -5.75
N VAL A 215 -2.36 13.07 -5.38
CA VAL A 215 -1.60 12.05 -6.11
C VAL A 215 -2.11 11.91 -7.55
N HIS A 216 -3.44 11.88 -7.74
CA HIS A 216 -4.03 11.80 -9.08
C HIS A 216 -3.66 13.01 -9.95
N ALA A 217 -3.73 14.23 -9.41
CA ALA A 217 -3.36 15.46 -10.11
C ALA A 217 -1.87 15.51 -10.48
N LEU A 218 -0.98 15.02 -9.59
CA LEU A 218 0.44 14.86 -9.90
C LEU A 218 0.66 13.87 -11.05
N ARG A 219 -0.04 12.72 -11.03
CA ARG A 219 0.04 11.73 -12.11
C ARG A 219 -0.46 12.26 -13.44
N GLN A 220 -1.60 12.95 -13.45
CA GLN A 220 -2.12 13.63 -14.64
C GLN A 220 -1.18 14.73 -15.17
N SER A 221 -0.27 15.23 -14.33
CA SER A 221 0.76 16.20 -14.72
C SER A 221 2.08 15.55 -15.15
N GLY A 222 2.13 14.22 -15.19
CA GLY A 222 3.27 13.44 -15.66
C GLY A 222 4.26 13.01 -14.58
N PHE A 223 3.86 12.99 -13.31
CA PHE A 223 4.67 12.38 -12.26
C PHE A 223 4.34 10.89 -12.05
N ALA A 224 5.35 10.07 -11.79
CA ALA A 224 5.19 8.89 -10.96
C ALA A 224 5.08 9.36 -9.50
N ALA A 225 3.94 9.16 -8.82
CA ALA A 225 3.70 9.76 -7.50
C ALA A 225 3.06 8.79 -6.51
N TRP A 226 3.55 8.78 -5.26
CA TRP A 226 3.07 7.92 -4.18
C TRP A 226 3.01 8.69 -2.86
N TYR A 227 1.97 8.47 -2.07
CA TYR A 227 1.95 8.91 -0.68
C TYR A 227 2.83 8.00 0.19
N ARG A 228 3.57 8.62 1.09
CA ARG A 228 4.36 7.98 2.13
C ARG A 228 3.79 8.42 3.48
N PRO A 229 3.20 7.50 4.27
CA PRO A 229 2.76 7.82 5.61
C PRO A 229 3.94 8.10 6.54
N ALA A 230 3.63 8.71 7.69
CA ALA A 230 4.63 8.96 8.72
C ALA A 230 5.31 7.66 9.16
N ASN A 231 6.60 7.75 9.49
CA ASN A 231 7.42 6.63 9.97
C ASN A 231 7.52 5.42 9.02
N MET A 232 7.14 5.55 7.74
CA MET A 232 7.17 4.41 6.81
C MET A 232 8.57 3.87 6.60
N LEU A 233 9.55 4.74 6.35
CA LEU A 233 10.93 4.33 6.02
C LEU A 233 11.86 4.40 7.23
N TYR A 234 11.63 5.35 8.13
CA TYR A 234 12.39 5.55 9.36
C TYR A 234 11.59 6.40 10.35
N GLU A 235 11.87 6.22 11.65
CA GLU A 235 11.23 6.99 12.71
C GLU A 235 11.48 8.51 12.55
N GLY A 236 10.43 9.30 12.71
CA GLY A 236 10.46 10.76 12.54
C GLY A 236 10.29 11.23 11.09
N MET A 237 10.12 10.32 10.14
CA MET A 237 9.74 10.67 8.77
C MET A 237 8.36 11.33 8.75
N TYR A 238 8.28 12.54 8.20
CA TYR A 238 7.02 13.24 8.00
C TYR A 238 6.23 12.65 6.83
N PRO A 239 4.89 12.62 6.91
CA PRO A 239 4.06 12.16 5.81
C PRO A 239 4.19 13.11 4.61
N HIS A 240 4.38 12.56 3.42
CA HIS A 240 4.57 13.34 2.19
C HIS A 240 4.20 12.53 0.95
N ILE A 241 4.05 13.21 -0.19
CA ILE A 241 3.91 12.58 -1.49
C ILE A 241 5.27 12.65 -2.19
N HIS A 242 5.88 11.50 -2.42
CA HIS A 242 7.08 11.37 -3.25
C HIS A 242 6.65 11.36 -4.71
N ALA A 243 7.22 12.24 -5.54
CA ALA A 243 6.86 12.38 -6.95
C ALA A 243 8.10 12.54 -7.84
N ILE A 244 8.13 11.80 -8.95
CA ILE A 244 9.24 11.77 -9.91
C ILE A 244 8.71 12.09 -11.31
N ALA A 245 9.25 13.14 -11.93
CA ALA A 245 8.82 13.61 -13.25
C ALA A 245 9.20 12.60 -14.36
N LEU A 246 8.19 12.05 -15.04
CA LEU A 246 8.39 11.11 -16.15
C LEU A 246 9.03 11.84 -17.34
N GLY A 247 10.05 11.21 -17.92
CA GLY A 247 10.80 11.75 -19.06
C GLY A 247 11.68 12.96 -18.73
N ASP A 248 11.97 13.24 -17.46
CA ASP A 248 12.95 14.27 -17.10
C ASP A 248 14.37 13.78 -17.47
N ALA A 249 15.09 14.55 -18.29
CA ALA A 249 16.40 14.19 -18.80
C ALA A 249 17.50 14.21 -17.72
N GLU A 250 17.25 14.84 -16.58
CA GLU A 250 18.22 15.00 -15.50
C GLU A 250 17.95 14.05 -14.30
N LEU A 251 17.05 13.08 -14.45
CA LEU A 251 16.78 12.06 -13.42
C LEU A 251 18.06 11.36 -12.96
N SER A 252 18.19 11.20 -11.63
CA SER A 252 19.22 10.35 -11.04
C SER A 252 19.00 8.88 -11.38
N ALA A 253 20.01 8.05 -11.13
CA ALA A 253 19.88 6.60 -11.28
C ALA A 253 18.81 6.02 -10.32
N GLY A 254 18.75 6.51 -9.08
CA GLY A 254 17.74 6.12 -8.11
C GLY A 254 16.32 6.46 -8.59
N ALA A 255 16.11 7.68 -9.08
CA ALA A 255 14.82 8.12 -9.59
C ALA A 255 14.35 7.30 -10.80
N ARG A 256 15.26 7.02 -11.75
CA ARG A 256 14.97 6.17 -12.91
C ARG A 256 14.59 4.75 -12.48
N SER A 257 15.29 4.18 -11.50
CA SER A 257 14.96 2.85 -10.96
C SER A 257 13.57 2.80 -10.33
N GLN A 258 13.12 3.85 -9.64
CA GLN A 258 11.76 3.89 -9.09
C GLN A 258 10.67 4.07 -10.14
N ILE A 259 11.00 4.50 -11.37
CA ILE A 259 10.05 4.55 -12.48
C ILE A 259 10.04 3.21 -13.23
N GLU A 260 11.22 2.76 -13.67
CA GLU A 260 11.39 1.72 -14.69
C GLU A 260 11.76 0.35 -14.11
N GLY A 261 12.19 0.30 -12.85
CA GLY A 261 12.65 -0.91 -12.19
C GLY A 261 11.53 -1.92 -11.94
N PRO A 262 11.88 -3.14 -11.50
CA PRO A 262 10.90 -4.20 -11.20
C PRO A 262 9.91 -3.80 -10.11
N GLU A 263 10.35 -2.94 -9.18
CA GLU A 263 9.54 -2.37 -8.11
C GLU A 263 9.08 -0.94 -8.44
N GLY A 264 9.19 -0.53 -9.71
CA GLY A 264 8.93 0.83 -10.16
C GLY A 264 7.48 1.11 -10.58
N TYR A 265 7.21 2.39 -10.82
CA TYR A 265 5.90 2.91 -11.20
C TYR A 265 5.27 2.19 -12.39
N LEU A 266 6.04 1.97 -13.45
CA LEU A 266 5.53 1.36 -14.68
C LEU A 266 5.15 -0.11 -14.49
N ALA A 267 5.72 -0.78 -13.48
CA ALA A 267 5.35 -2.13 -13.08
C ALA A 267 4.10 -2.15 -12.17
N GLY A 268 3.48 -0.99 -11.88
CA GLY A 268 2.37 -0.88 -10.95
C GLY A 268 2.79 -1.09 -9.49
N ARG A 269 4.05 -0.77 -9.19
CA ARG A 269 4.68 -0.95 -7.88
C ARG A 269 4.96 0.40 -7.22
N ASN A 270 5.28 0.37 -5.94
CA ASN A 270 5.37 1.58 -5.12
C ASN A 270 6.74 2.31 -5.19
N GLY A 271 7.67 1.90 -6.06
CA GLY A 271 8.96 2.55 -6.27
C GLY A 271 10.05 2.22 -5.23
N LEU A 272 9.75 1.53 -4.12
CA LEU A 272 10.73 1.30 -3.06
C LEU A 272 11.60 0.06 -3.35
N PRO A 273 12.94 0.14 -3.21
CA PRO A 273 13.83 -0.96 -3.60
C PRO A 273 14.05 -2.02 -2.50
N GLN A 274 13.62 -1.77 -1.26
CA GLN A 274 13.85 -2.67 -0.12
C GLN A 274 12.66 -3.60 0.10
N SER A 275 12.91 -4.90 0.24
CA SER A 275 11.90 -5.97 0.34
C SER A 275 10.78 -5.65 1.32
N ASP A 276 11.13 -5.10 2.48
CA ASP A 276 10.20 -4.88 3.59
C ASP A 276 9.18 -3.77 3.30
N TYR A 277 9.47 -2.95 2.28
CA TYR A 277 8.61 -1.86 1.83
C TYR A 277 8.17 -2.00 0.38
N THR A 278 8.61 -3.04 -0.33
CA THR A 278 8.15 -3.32 -1.71
C THR A 278 6.69 -3.73 -1.70
N GLY A 279 5.92 -3.22 -2.66
CA GLY A 279 4.51 -3.52 -2.75
C GLY A 279 3.88 -2.97 -4.02
N PRO A 280 2.64 -3.36 -4.32
CA PRO A 280 1.88 -2.71 -5.36
C PRO A 280 1.69 -1.23 -5.03
N ASP A 281 1.45 -0.45 -6.06
CA ASP A 281 1.11 0.96 -5.93
C ASP A 281 -0.25 1.13 -5.22
N PRO A 282 -0.30 1.73 -4.01
CA PRO A 282 -1.54 1.86 -3.24
C PRO A 282 -2.52 2.88 -3.84
N HIS A 283 -2.10 3.66 -4.84
CA HIS A 283 -2.95 4.65 -5.51
C HIS A 283 -3.39 4.20 -6.91
N GLY A 284 -3.30 2.90 -7.18
CA GLY A 284 -3.62 2.31 -8.47
C GLY A 284 -2.44 2.30 -9.44
N GLY A 285 -2.64 1.70 -10.60
CA GLY A 285 -1.59 1.52 -11.61
C GLY A 285 -1.09 2.82 -12.26
N PRO A 286 -0.12 2.70 -13.18
CA PRO A 286 0.44 3.84 -13.88
C PRO A 286 -0.60 4.58 -14.72
N LEU A 287 -0.55 5.91 -14.68
CA LEU A 287 -1.32 6.81 -15.53
C LEU A 287 -0.34 7.43 -16.53
N LEU A 288 -0.48 7.06 -17.81
CA LEU A 288 0.41 7.54 -18.86
C LEU A 288 -0.34 8.48 -19.80
N CYS A 289 0.12 9.72 -19.84
CA CYS A 289 -0.30 10.69 -20.84
C CYS A 289 0.25 10.33 -22.22
N PRO A 290 -0.39 10.75 -23.33
CA PRO A 290 0.05 10.42 -24.68
C PRO A 290 1.53 10.75 -24.95
N TRP A 291 1.98 11.95 -24.54
CA TRP A 291 3.37 12.37 -24.69
C TRP A 291 4.36 11.51 -23.88
N ILE A 292 3.94 10.87 -22.80
CA ILE A 292 4.78 9.95 -22.01
C ILE A 292 4.99 8.65 -22.79
N THR A 293 3.94 8.17 -23.45
CA THR A 293 4.03 7.02 -24.37
C THR A 293 4.95 7.32 -25.54
N GLU A 294 4.91 8.53 -26.11
CA GLU A 294 5.83 8.97 -27.17
C GLU A 294 7.31 8.95 -26.73
N LEU A 295 7.58 9.18 -25.44
CA LEU A 295 8.92 9.08 -24.86
C LEU A 295 9.38 7.64 -24.61
N GLY A 296 8.55 6.64 -24.91
CA GLY A 296 8.90 5.22 -24.78
C GLY A 296 8.50 4.57 -23.45
N TYR A 297 7.74 5.26 -22.60
CA TYR A 297 7.26 4.74 -21.32
C TYR A 297 6.00 3.85 -21.43
N GLY A 298 5.42 3.71 -22.63
CA GLY A 298 4.31 2.79 -22.86
C GLY A 298 4.79 1.34 -22.91
N ALA A 299 3.90 0.39 -22.56
CA ALA A 299 4.12 -1.01 -22.89
C ALA A 299 4.44 -1.12 -24.40
N PRO A 300 5.40 -1.97 -24.82
CA PRO A 300 5.66 -2.19 -26.23
C PRO A 300 4.33 -2.54 -26.89
N ALA A 301 3.94 -1.75 -27.88
CA ALA A 301 2.71 -1.96 -28.63
C ALA A 301 2.69 -3.43 -29.07
N VAL A 302 1.86 -4.23 -28.43
CA VAL A 302 1.60 -5.59 -28.89
C VAL A 302 0.97 -5.39 -30.25
N THR A 303 1.70 -5.72 -31.31
CA THR A 303 1.24 -5.66 -32.70
C THR A 303 -0.01 -6.52 -32.80
N SER A 304 -1.18 -5.90 -32.63
CA SER A 304 -2.46 -6.60 -32.63
C SER A 304 -2.74 -7.03 -34.07
N GLN A 305 -2.53 -8.31 -34.34
CA GLN A 305 -3.04 -9.00 -35.50
C GLN A 305 -4.58 -8.82 -35.55
N PRO A 306 -5.19 -8.53 -36.71
CA PRO A 306 -6.60 -8.20 -36.78
C PRO A 306 -7.45 -9.44 -36.48
N THR A 307 -7.90 -9.57 -35.24
CA THR A 307 -8.91 -10.54 -34.85
C THR A 307 -10.27 -9.94 -35.12
N SER A 308 -11.06 -10.64 -35.93
CA SER A 308 -12.45 -10.30 -36.28
C SER A 308 -13.27 -9.91 -35.06
N THR A 309 -13.85 -8.71 -35.14
CA THR A 309 -14.74 -8.08 -34.17
C THR A 309 -15.94 -8.97 -33.84
N SER A 310 -15.88 -9.67 -32.71
CA SER A 310 -17.06 -9.96 -31.90
C SER A 310 -17.33 -8.73 -31.05
N ALA A 311 -18.59 -8.29 -30.98
CA ALA A 311 -19.00 -7.19 -30.12
C ALA A 311 -18.52 -7.43 -28.67
N PRO A 312 -17.97 -6.43 -27.99
CA PRO A 312 -17.58 -6.57 -26.60
C PRO A 312 -18.83 -6.87 -25.75
N PRO A 313 -18.81 -7.90 -24.89
CA PRO A 313 -19.92 -8.15 -23.98
C PRO A 313 -20.09 -6.93 -23.09
N THR A 314 -21.35 -6.50 -22.93
CA THR A 314 -21.73 -5.45 -21.97
C THR A 314 -21.16 -5.79 -20.59
N PRO A 315 -20.50 -4.86 -19.88
CA PRO A 315 -20.01 -5.14 -18.55
C PRO A 315 -21.18 -5.58 -17.65
N PRO A 316 -21.06 -6.69 -16.92
CA PRO A 316 -22.10 -7.17 -16.02
C PRO A 316 -22.46 -6.06 -15.02
N THR A 317 -23.76 -5.80 -14.83
CA THR A 317 -24.25 -4.90 -13.79
C THR A 317 -23.93 -5.49 -12.41
N THR A 318 -23.77 -4.68 -11.36
CA THR A 318 -23.43 -5.15 -9.99
C THR A 318 -24.37 -6.24 -9.47
N LEU A 319 -25.66 -6.20 -9.81
CA LEU A 319 -26.64 -7.25 -9.50
C LEU A 319 -26.32 -8.61 -10.16
N SER A 320 -25.65 -8.62 -11.32
CA SER A 320 -25.25 -9.84 -12.00
C SER A 320 -23.94 -10.45 -11.49
N LEU A 321 -23.17 -9.71 -10.68
CA LEU A 321 -21.97 -10.22 -10.01
C LEU A 321 -22.30 -10.96 -8.71
N ALA A 322 -23.35 -10.52 -8.00
CA ALA A 322 -23.80 -11.17 -6.78
C ALA A 322 -24.21 -12.62 -7.06
N CYS A 323 -23.68 -13.56 -6.28
CA CYS A 323 -23.90 -14.99 -6.42
C CYS A 323 -23.49 -15.60 -7.77
N ALA A 324 -22.59 -14.96 -8.52
CA ALA A 324 -21.92 -15.61 -9.64
C ALA A 324 -20.99 -16.74 -9.11
N PRO A 325 -20.93 -17.90 -9.78
CA PRO A 325 -19.98 -18.94 -9.42
C PRO A 325 -18.54 -18.45 -9.71
N PRO A 326 -17.60 -18.66 -8.78
CA PRO A 326 -16.20 -18.30 -9.02
C PRO A 326 -15.55 -19.24 -10.05
N PRO A 327 -14.46 -18.81 -10.72
CA PRO A 327 -13.72 -19.68 -11.63
C PRO A 327 -13.02 -20.83 -10.88
N ASP A 328 -12.87 -21.98 -11.54
CA ASP A 328 -12.06 -23.10 -11.06
C ASP A 328 -10.59 -22.93 -11.47
N ASP A 329 -9.98 -21.81 -11.07
CA ASP A 329 -8.56 -21.50 -11.32
C ASP A 329 -7.76 -21.49 -10.01
N TYR A 330 -7.01 -22.56 -9.77
CA TYR A 330 -6.21 -22.76 -8.55
C TYR A 330 -4.74 -22.32 -8.72
N ARG A 331 -4.39 -21.61 -9.79
CA ARG A 331 -3.04 -21.06 -9.92
C ARG A 331 -2.72 -20.18 -8.72
N ARG A 332 -1.55 -20.40 -8.11
CA ARG A 332 -1.05 -19.58 -7.01
C ARG A 332 -0.57 -18.24 -7.56
N ILE A 333 -1.00 -17.18 -6.92
CA ILE A 333 -0.56 -15.82 -7.19
C ILE A 333 -0.12 -15.16 -5.88
N THR A 334 0.72 -14.13 -5.98
CA THR A 334 1.12 -13.31 -4.84
C THR A 334 0.46 -11.95 -4.94
N VAL A 335 -0.28 -11.57 -3.91
CA VAL A 335 -0.95 -10.27 -3.78
C VAL A 335 -0.43 -9.64 -2.51
N GLU A 336 0.22 -8.48 -2.63
CA GLU A 336 0.77 -7.74 -1.46
C GLU A 336 1.68 -8.59 -0.55
N GLY A 337 2.44 -9.53 -1.14
CA GLY A 337 3.31 -10.44 -0.39
C GLY A 337 2.62 -11.69 0.18
N HIS A 338 1.30 -11.78 0.04
CA HIS A 338 0.50 -12.92 0.48
C HIS A 338 0.17 -13.86 -0.68
N THR A 339 0.22 -15.18 -0.43
CA THR A 339 -0.13 -16.17 -1.46
C THR A 339 -1.62 -16.42 -1.47
N LEU A 340 -2.25 -16.42 -2.65
CA LEU A 340 -3.66 -16.75 -2.87
C LEU A 340 -3.81 -17.69 -4.07
N THR A 341 -4.97 -18.31 -4.22
CA THR A 341 -5.39 -18.87 -5.52
C THR A 341 -5.98 -17.77 -6.41
N GLN A 342 -5.87 -17.90 -7.74
CA GLN A 342 -6.53 -17.01 -8.68
C GLN A 342 -8.05 -16.98 -8.44
N ARG A 343 -8.65 -18.13 -8.11
CA ARG A 343 -10.05 -18.26 -7.65
C ARG A 343 -10.35 -17.29 -6.51
N THR A 344 -9.60 -17.40 -5.40
CA THR A 344 -9.78 -16.55 -4.21
C THR A 344 -9.65 -15.06 -4.57
N TYR A 345 -8.63 -14.70 -5.35
CA TYR A 345 -8.43 -13.31 -5.76
C TYR A 345 -9.57 -12.79 -6.65
N THR A 346 -10.09 -13.62 -7.56
CA THR A 346 -11.24 -13.26 -8.40
C THR A 346 -12.51 -13.04 -7.57
N MET A 347 -12.70 -13.86 -6.53
CA MET A 347 -13.79 -13.65 -5.57
C MET A 347 -13.62 -12.34 -4.79
N LEU A 348 -12.41 -11.97 -4.38
CA LEU A 348 -12.15 -10.68 -3.73
C LEU A 348 -12.40 -9.49 -4.66
N GLN A 349 -12.01 -9.59 -5.93
CA GLN A 349 -12.35 -8.56 -6.94
C GLN A 349 -13.86 -8.41 -7.12
N THR A 350 -14.58 -9.53 -7.12
CA THR A 350 -16.05 -9.56 -7.18
C THR A 350 -16.65 -8.91 -5.94
N ALA A 351 -16.13 -9.22 -4.74
CA ALA A 351 -16.56 -8.61 -3.49
C ALA A 351 -16.31 -7.09 -3.49
N GLN A 352 -15.14 -6.63 -3.94
CA GLN A 352 -14.84 -5.21 -4.06
C GLN A 352 -15.83 -4.49 -4.99
N ALA A 353 -16.17 -5.10 -6.13
CA ALA A 353 -17.12 -4.55 -7.08
C ALA A 353 -18.56 -4.49 -6.51
N ILE A 354 -18.94 -5.45 -5.66
CA ILE A 354 -20.24 -5.45 -4.96
C ILE A 354 -20.27 -4.41 -3.84
N TYR A 355 -19.17 -4.29 -3.07
CA TYR A 355 -19.08 -3.40 -1.92
C TYR A 355 -19.18 -1.93 -2.31
N GLY A 356 -18.34 -1.47 -3.26
CA GLY A 356 -18.38 -0.10 -3.78
C GLY A 356 -18.09 1.02 -2.76
N GLY A 357 -17.74 0.69 -1.52
CA GLY A 357 -17.44 1.66 -0.46
C GLY A 357 -15.95 2.06 -0.41
N PRO A 358 -15.55 2.86 0.60
CA PRO A 358 -14.22 3.48 0.66
C PRO A 358 -13.07 2.53 1.05
N GLY A 359 -13.38 1.30 1.47
CA GLY A 359 -12.38 0.30 1.83
C GLY A 359 -11.84 -0.49 0.65
N ASN A 360 -10.73 -1.19 0.86
CA ASN A 360 -10.09 -2.05 -0.13
C ASN A 360 -10.12 -3.51 0.32
N LEU A 361 -11.06 -4.30 -0.21
CA LEU A 361 -11.17 -5.74 0.05
C LEU A 361 -10.06 -6.58 -0.61
N LEU A 362 -9.20 -5.95 -1.42
CA LEU A 362 -7.97 -6.56 -1.93
C LEU A 362 -6.79 -6.37 -0.99
N TRP A 363 -6.94 -5.59 0.09
CA TRP A 363 -5.89 -5.35 1.07
C TRP A 363 -5.79 -6.50 2.05
N VAL A 364 -5.04 -7.53 1.65
CA VAL A 364 -4.86 -8.76 2.41
C VAL A 364 -3.81 -8.54 3.50
N THR A 365 -4.12 -8.94 4.73
CA THR A 365 -3.19 -8.94 5.88
C THR A 365 -2.64 -10.33 6.17
N GLN A 366 -3.35 -11.38 5.74
CA GLN A 366 -2.87 -12.75 5.76
C GLN A 366 -3.51 -13.53 4.60
N GLY A 367 -2.68 -14.23 3.80
CA GLY A 367 -3.14 -15.03 2.66
C GLY A 367 -3.32 -16.50 2.97
N SER A 368 -3.55 -17.27 1.92
CA SER A 368 -3.59 -18.73 1.94
C SER A 368 -2.16 -19.33 1.99
N TYR A 369 -2.06 -20.60 2.35
CA TYR A 369 -0.81 -21.38 2.47
C TYR A 369 0.25 -20.78 3.43
N THR A 370 -0.19 -20.21 4.55
CA THR A 370 0.69 -19.64 5.60
C THR A 370 0.52 -20.41 6.91
N PRO A 371 1.18 -21.57 7.08
CA PRO A 371 1.00 -22.43 8.24
C PRO A 371 1.67 -21.94 9.53
N SER A 372 2.33 -20.79 9.48
CA SER A 372 3.26 -20.32 10.51
C SER A 372 2.64 -19.43 11.58
N GLU A 373 1.33 -19.17 11.58
CA GLU A 373 0.68 -18.26 12.53
C GLU A 373 -0.20 -19.02 13.54
N PRO A 374 0.25 -19.20 14.80
CA PRO A 374 -0.51 -19.93 15.83
C PRO A 374 -1.93 -19.39 16.07
N GLY A 375 -2.14 -18.08 15.87
CA GLY A 375 -3.44 -17.42 16.04
C GLY A 375 -4.47 -17.74 14.95
N SER A 376 -4.06 -18.36 13.85
CA SER A 376 -4.93 -18.73 12.73
C SER A 376 -5.59 -20.09 12.87
N PHE A 377 -5.18 -20.90 13.86
CA PHE A 377 -5.68 -22.26 14.08
C PHE A 377 -5.59 -23.18 12.84
N GLY A 378 -4.63 -22.92 11.95
CA GLY A 378 -4.39 -23.69 10.73
C GLY A 378 -5.37 -23.42 9.59
N THR A 379 -6.27 -22.43 9.71
CA THR A 379 -7.24 -22.12 8.65
C THR A 379 -6.57 -21.63 7.37
N HIS A 380 -5.38 -21.03 7.48
CA HIS A 380 -4.59 -20.55 6.36
C HIS A 380 -3.59 -21.57 5.82
N ASP A 381 -3.58 -22.83 6.29
CA ASP A 381 -2.62 -23.85 5.84
C ASP A 381 -2.83 -24.27 4.38
N GLY A 382 -4.06 -24.09 3.87
CA GLY A 382 -4.49 -24.40 2.52
C GLY A 382 -4.89 -23.16 1.71
N GLY A 383 -5.53 -23.39 0.57
CA GLY A 383 -6.16 -22.37 -0.27
C GLY A 383 -7.41 -21.76 0.35
N GLY A 384 -7.95 -20.73 -0.28
CA GLY A 384 -9.29 -20.20 -0.01
C GLY A 384 -9.47 -19.35 1.26
N ALA A 385 -8.53 -19.34 2.21
CA ALA A 385 -8.60 -18.53 3.42
C ALA A 385 -7.82 -17.21 3.28
N VAL A 386 -8.42 -16.10 3.75
CA VAL A 386 -7.84 -14.75 3.73
C VAL A 386 -8.28 -13.90 4.92
N ASP A 387 -7.34 -13.09 5.43
CA ASP A 387 -7.63 -11.97 6.32
C ASP A 387 -7.45 -10.66 5.58
N ILE A 388 -8.38 -9.73 5.77
CA ILE A 388 -8.48 -8.50 5.00
C ILE A 388 -8.55 -7.31 5.97
N SER A 389 -7.77 -6.27 5.67
CA SER A 389 -7.79 -5.02 6.41
C SER A 389 -9.15 -4.32 6.28
N ILE A 390 -9.66 -3.79 7.39
CA ILE A 390 -10.82 -2.87 7.37
C ILE A 390 -10.40 -1.39 7.39
N ARG A 391 -9.12 -1.09 7.14
CA ARG A 391 -8.66 0.30 7.12
C ARG A 391 -9.00 0.98 5.81
N HIS A 392 -9.32 2.25 5.88
CA HIS A 392 -9.36 3.10 4.70
C HIS A 392 -7.95 3.13 4.07
N PRO A 393 -7.80 2.90 2.76
CA PRO A 393 -6.51 2.83 2.08
C PRO A 393 -5.71 4.14 2.07
N VAL A 394 -6.26 5.20 2.67
CA VAL A 394 -5.74 6.57 2.57
C VAL A 394 -5.63 7.18 3.96
N SER A 395 -6.75 7.32 4.68
CA SER A 395 -6.75 7.89 6.03
C SER A 395 -6.20 6.93 7.09
N TRP A 396 -6.06 5.64 6.77
CA TRP A 396 -5.69 4.57 7.70
C TRP A 396 -6.67 4.36 8.86
N GLU A 397 -7.78 5.09 8.89
CA GLU A 397 -8.83 4.92 9.86
C GLU A 397 -9.53 3.58 9.66
N PHE A 398 -9.98 2.99 10.77
CA PHE A 398 -10.76 1.77 10.72
C PHE A 398 -12.21 2.07 10.29
N LEU A 399 -12.66 1.36 9.25
CA LEU A 399 -13.99 1.50 8.67
C LEU A 399 -15.01 0.64 9.42
N TYR A 400 -15.13 0.84 10.73
CA TYR A 400 -16.03 0.03 11.58
C TYR A 400 -17.49 0.05 11.08
N ASN A 401 -17.95 1.20 10.57
CA ASN A 401 -19.32 1.38 10.05
C ASN A 401 -19.57 0.65 8.73
N ASP A 402 -18.51 0.29 7.99
CA ASP A 402 -18.62 -0.41 6.70
C ASP A 402 -18.51 -1.93 6.84
N THR A 403 -18.12 -2.44 8.01
CA THR A 403 -17.89 -3.89 8.23
C THR A 403 -19.08 -4.76 7.81
N GLU A 404 -20.32 -4.33 8.11
CA GLU A 404 -21.54 -5.02 7.68
C GLU A 404 -21.64 -5.14 6.15
N GLN A 405 -21.36 -4.05 5.43
CA GLN A 405 -21.43 -4.00 3.97
C GLN A 405 -20.30 -4.81 3.33
N MET A 406 -19.10 -4.74 3.91
CA MET A 406 -17.94 -5.52 3.47
C MET A 406 -18.17 -7.03 3.65
N VAL A 407 -18.64 -7.47 4.82
CA VAL A 407 -18.98 -8.87 5.08
C VAL A 407 -20.07 -9.34 4.12
N ARG A 408 -21.12 -8.53 3.92
CA ARG A 408 -22.19 -8.86 2.96
C ARG A 408 -21.66 -9.01 1.54
N ALA A 409 -20.76 -8.13 1.09
CA ALA A 409 -20.16 -8.20 -0.24
C ALA A 409 -19.30 -9.45 -0.42
N LEU A 410 -18.49 -9.81 0.57
CA LEU A 410 -17.71 -11.05 0.58
C LEU A 410 -18.63 -12.28 0.49
N ARG A 411 -19.71 -12.31 1.28
CA ARG A 411 -20.69 -13.41 1.23
C ARG A 411 -21.37 -13.56 -0.13
N LEU A 412 -21.77 -12.44 -0.73
CA LEU A 412 -22.36 -12.44 -2.08
C LEU A 412 -21.35 -12.84 -3.17
N ALA A 413 -20.05 -12.62 -2.95
CA ALA A 413 -18.99 -13.06 -3.84
C ALA A 413 -18.59 -14.54 -3.64
N GLY A 414 -19.16 -15.21 -2.65
CA GLY A 414 -18.97 -16.64 -2.43
C GLY A 414 -18.17 -17.05 -1.21
N PHE A 415 -17.85 -16.12 -0.31
CA PHE A 415 -17.13 -16.44 0.92
C PHE A 415 -18.08 -16.78 2.08
N ALA A 416 -17.63 -17.65 2.98
CA ALA A 416 -18.03 -17.54 4.39
C ALA A 416 -17.15 -16.44 5.01
N ALA A 417 -17.75 -15.36 5.48
CA ALA A 417 -17.00 -14.19 5.93
C ALA A 417 -17.52 -13.64 7.26
N TRP A 418 -16.59 -13.19 8.10
CA TRP A 418 -16.86 -12.62 9.41
C TRP A 418 -15.98 -11.40 9.65
N TYR A 419 -16.49 -10.40 10.35
CA TYR A 419 -15.65 -9.39 10.98
C TYR A 419 -15.09 -9.96 12.28
N ARG A 420 -13.80 -9.75 12.54
CA ARG A 420 -13.13 -9.96 13.83
C ARG A 420 -12.94 -8.60 14.48
N ALA A 421 -13.60 -8.39 15.62
CA ALA A 421 -13.46 -7.19 16.43
C ALA A 421 -12.15 -7.24 17.23
N PRO A 422 -11.66 -6.10 17.74
CA PRO A 422 -10.50 -6.10 18.60
C PRO A 422 -10.75 -7.01 19.81
N GLY A 423 -9.83 -7.95 20.08
CA GLY A 423 -9.95 -8.87 21.19
C GLY A 423 -10.57 -10.25 20.88
N ASP A 424 -11.20 -10.43 19.71
CA ASP A 424 -11.94 -11.66 19.38
C ASP A 424 -11.05 -12.90 19.29
N LEU A 425 -9.76 -12.74 18.94
CA LEU A 425 -8.77 -13.82 18.87
C LEU A 425 -7.73 -13.72 20.00
N GLY A 426 -8.06 -13.02 21.08
CA GLY A 426 -7.18 -12.72 22.20
C GLY A 426 -6.92 -11.21 22.36
N PRO A 427 -6.37 -10.77 23.52
CA PRO A 427 -6.36 -9.37 23.95
C PRO A 427 -5.76 -8.37 22.93
N ASP A 428 -4.79 -8.81 22.14
CA ASP A 428 -4.05 -7.95 21.20
C ASP A 428 -4.46 -8.15 19.73
N SER A 429 -5.50 -8.95 19.47
CA SER A 429 -5.96 -9.20 18.10
C SER A 429 -6.51 -7.94 17.45
N ALA A 430 -5.88 -7.52 16.35
CA ALA A 430 -6.31 -6.35 15.58
C ALA A 430 -7.61 -6.64 14.79
N PRO A 431 -8.46 -5.64 14.55
CA PRO A 431 -9.68 -5.84 13.80
C PRO A 431 -9.40 -6.09 12.32
N HIS A 432 -10.05 -7.10 11.75
CA HIS A 432 -9.94 -7.51 10.35
C HIS A 432 -11.20 -8.25 9.89
N LEU A 433 -11.34 -8.51 8.60
CA LEU A 433 -12.31 -9.47 8.08
C LEU A 433 -11.60 -10.80 7.86
N HIS A 434 -12.19 -11.89 8.33
CA HIS A 434 -11.77 -13.24 8.02
C HIS A 434 -12.73 -13.85 6.99
N ALA A 435 -12.22 -14.44 5.91
CA ALA A 435 -13.05 -15.01 4.86
C ALA A 435 -12.50 -16.34 4.30
N ILE A 436 -13.40 -17.28 4.02
CA ILE A 436 -13.10 -18.61 3.48
C ILE A 436 -13.90 -18.84 2.19
N ALA A 437 -13.22 -19.12 1.09
CA ALA A 437 -13.81 -19.34 -0.22
C ALA A 437 -14.61 -20.65 -0.25
N ILE A 438 -15.94 -20.56 -0.35
CA ILE A 438 -16.81 -21.74 -0.35
C ILE A 438 -16.56 -22.56 -1.62
N GLY A 439 -16.41 -23.87 -1.46
CA GLY A 439 -16.15 -24.80 -2.56
C GLY A 439 -14.73 -24.71 -3.15
N ASP A 440 -13.79 -24.02 -2.51
CA ASP A 440 -12.37 -24.11 -2.86
C ASP A 440 -11.86 -25.54 -2.55
N GLY A 441 -11.24 -26.19 -3.54
CA GLY A 441 -10.76 -27.57 -3.44
C GLY A 441 -9.45 -27.73 -2.66
N GLU A 442 -8.79 -26.63 -2.29
CA GLU A 442 -7.52 -26.64 -1.56
C GLU A 442 -7.65 -26.15 -0.11
N LEU A 443 -8.87 -25.98 0.42
CA LEU A 443 -9.10 -25.62 1.82
C LEU A 443 -8.35 -26.55 2.78
N SER A 444 -7.81 -25.98 3.86
CA SER A 444 -7.31 -26.80 4.97
C SER A 444 -8.48 -27.48 5.71
N GLU A 445 -8.16 -28.49 6.53
CA GLU A 445 -9.16 -29.13 7.39
C GLU A 445 -9.80 -28.12 8.35
N ALA A 446 -8.99 -27.22 8.93
CA ALA A 446 -9.48 -26.15 9.80
C ALA A 446 -10.40 -25.16 9.07
N ALA A 447 -10.05 -24.76 7.84
CA ALA A 447 -10.92 -23.90 7.03
C ALA A 447 -12.24 -24.61 6.67
N THR A 448 -12.18 -25.91 6.33
CA THR A 448 -13.37 -26.73 6.09
C THR A 448 -14.26 -26.79 7.34
N ALA A 449 -13.67 -26.95 8.53
CA ALA A 449 -14.41 -26.95 9.80
C ALA A 449 -15.08 -25.60 10.09
N GLN A 450 -14.50 -24.47 9.69
CA GLN A 450 -15.15 -23.16 9.80
C GLN A 450 -16.34 -23.00 8.85
N LEU A 451 -16.45 -23.80 7.79
CA LEU A 451 -17.64 -23.83 6.93
C LEU A 451 -18.72 -24.75 7.52
N THR A 452 -18.36 -26.01 7.78
CA THR A 452 -19.33 -27.11 7.97
C THR A 452 -19.27 -27.77 9.34
N GLY A 453 -18.33 -27.39 10.21
CA GLY A 453 -18.22 -27.88 11.58
C GLY A 453 -19.33 -27.37 12.51
N GLU A 454 -19.26 -27.75 13.79
CA GLU A 454 -20.24 -27.36 14.80
C GLU A 454 -20.32 -25.84 15.00
N GLN A 455 -19.17 -25.17 14.91
CA GLN A 455 -19.04 -23.71 14.98
C GLN A 455 -18.98 -23.06 13.59
N GLY A 456 -19.39 -23.78 12.54
CA GLY A 456 -19.24 -23.35 11.15
C GLY A 456 -20.28 -22.34 10.66
N TYR A 457 -19.92 -21.64 9.60
CA TYR A 457 -20.73 -20.63 8.90
C TYR A 457 -22.15 -21.09 8.59
N PHE A 458 -22.31 -22.29 8.03
CA PHE A 458 -23.61 -22.80 7.62
C PHE A 458 -24.56 -23.09 8.79
N ARG A 459 -24.06 -23.09 10.04
CA ARG A 459 -24.86 -23.18 11.27
C ARG A 459 -25.11 -21.81 11.92
N GLY A 460 -24.78 -20.71 11.24
CA GLY A 460 -24.92 -19.35 11.79
C GLY A 460 -23.94 -19.05 12.92
N ARG A 461 -22.77 -19.69 12.91
CA ARG A 461 -21.72 -19.53 13.92
C ARG A 461 -20.54 -18.74 13.34
N ASN A 462 -19.68 -18.24 14.22
CA ASN A 462 -18.57 -17.35 13.86
C ASN A 462 -17.31 -18.05 13.33
N GLY A 463 -17.32 -19.37 13.12
CA GLY A 463 -16.19 -20.15 12.60
C GLY A 463 -15.10 -20.47 13.63
N LEU A 464 -15.12 -19.92 14.85
CA LEU A 464 -14.03 -20.12 15.80
C LEU A 464 -14.15 -21.46 16.53
N PRO A 465 -13.09 -22.31 16.52
CA PRO A 465 -13.21 -23.68 16.98
C PRO A 465 -13.20 -23.81 18.52
N GLN A 466 -12.58 -22.88 19.25
CA GLN A 466 -12.54 -22.99 20.71
C GLN A 466 -13.87 -22.58 21.35
N PRO A 467 -14.38 -23.35 22.34
CA PRO A 467 -15.63 -23.04 23.04
C PRO A 467 -15.69 -21.63 23.65
N GLU A 468 -14.57 -21.12 24.15
CA GLU A 468 -14.49 -19.78 24.74
C GLU A 468 -14.73 -18.65 23.72
N TYR A 469 -14.40 -18.86 22.44
CA TYR A 469 -14.57 -17.89 21.35
C TYR A 469 -15.75 -18.20 20.43
N ALA A 470 -16.29 -19.42 20.51
CA ALA A 470 -17.47 -19.84 19.76
C ALA A 470 -18.68 -18.95 20.10
N ARG A 471 -19.23 -18.28 19.08
CA ARG A 471 -20.38 -17.39 19.20
C ARG A 471 -21.27 -17.52 17.97
N GLU A 472 -22.49 -17.03 18.08
CA GLU A 472 -23.34 -16.78 16.92
C GLU A 472 -22.73 -15.69 16.04
N ASP A 473 -23.00 -15.80 14.75
CA ASP A 473 -22.59 -14.83 13.77
C ASP A 473 -23.39 -13.52 13.92
N ARG A 474 -22.69 -12.43 14.26
CA ARG A 474 -23.29 -11.11 14.47
C ARG A 474 -23.76 -10.43 13.16
N HIS A 475 -23.36 -10.94 12.00
CA HIS A 475 -23.74 -10.42 10.68
C HIS A 475 -24.89 -11.23 10.04
N GLY A 476 -25.61 -12.00 10.86
CA GLY A 476 -26.71 -12.83 10.41
C GLY A 476 -26.25 -14.17 9.84
N GLY A 477 -27.21 -14.89 9.24
CA GLY A 477 -27.01 -16.25 8.75
C GLY A 477 -26.20 -16.35 7.45
N PRO A 478 -25.97 -17.60 7.00
CA PRO A 478 -25.29 -17.83 5.74
C PRO A 478 -26.11 -17.26 4.56
N ILE A 479 -25.41 -16.63 3.63
CA ILE A 479 -25.94 -16.36 2.28
C ILE A 479 -25.62 -17.59 1.43
N LEU A 480 -26.65 -18.25 0.92
CA LEU A 480 -26.53 -19.38 -0.01
C LEU A 480 -26.84 -18.92 -1.42
N CYS A 481 -25.81 -19.00 -2.28
CA CYS A 481 -25.98 -18.80 -3.70
C CYS A 481 -26.40 -20.11 -4.38
N PRO A 482 -27.15 -20.08 -5.50
CA PRO A 482 -27.63 -21.30 -6.17
C PRO A 482 -26.52 -22.29 -6.54
N TRP A 483 -25.33 -21.81 -6.89
CA TRP A 483 -24.18 -22.67 -7.18
C TRP A 483 -23.63 -23.37 -5.94
N MET A 484 -23.75 -22.77 -4.74
CA MET A 484 -23.36 -23.41 -3.48
C MET A 484 -24.31 -24.55 -3.15
N GLU A 485 -25.61 -24.35 -3.37
CA GLU A 485 -26.62 -25.40 -3.20
C GLU A 485 -26.37 -26.55 -4.17
N ALA A 486 -25.99 -26.26 -5.41
CA ALA A 486 -25.59 -27.26 -6.39
C ALA A 486 -24.35 -28.06 -5.98
N LEU A 487 -23.46 -27.48 -5.18
CA LEU A 487 -22.32 -28.17 -4.54
C LEU A 487 -22.71 -28.92 -3.25
N GLY A 488 -23.96 -28.83 -2.81
CA GLY A 488 -24.50 -29.54 -1.65
C GLY A 488 -24.46 -28.75 -0.33
N TYR A 489 -24.08 -27.47 -0.35
CA TYR A 489 -24.16 -26.62 0.84
C TYR A 489 -25.61 -26.23 1.15
N GLN A 490 -25.95 -26.15 2.43
CA GLN A 490 -27.31 -25.86 2.92
C GLN A 490 -27.23 -25.00 4.18
N ASP A 491 -28.34 -24.36 4.54
CA ASP A 491 -28.48 -23.65 5.83
C ASP A 491 -28.82 -24.69 6.89
N LEU A 492 -27.98 -24.78 7.92
CA LEU A 492 -28.04 -25.82 8.95
C LEU A 492 -28.53 -25.27 10.29
N ARG A 493 -29.13 -24.07 10.30
CA ARG A 493 -29.80 -23.46 11.46
C ARG A 493 -31.21 -24.04 11.61
N ASN A 494 -31.31 -25.29 12.04
CA ASN A 494 -32.59 -25.93 12.37
C ASN A 494 -32.79 -26.09 13.88
#